data_AF-A0A951XW21-F1
#
_entry.id   AF-A0A951XW21-F1
#
_cell.length_a   1.000
_cell.length_b   1.000
_cell.length_c   1.000
_cell.angle_alpha   90.00
_cell.angle_beta   90.00
_cell.angle_gamma   90.00
#
_symmetry.space_group_name_H-M   'P 1'
#
loop_
_entity.id
_entity.type
_entity.pdbx_description
1 polymer ?
#
loop_
_entity_poly.entity_id
_entity_poly.type
_entity_poly.pdbx_seq_one_letter_code
_entity_poly.pdbx_strand_id
1 'polypeptide(L)'
;MEVRDAQRCSGLTLGGQRFLSDTTRRRMETAWRACRRFAISTGDTTSVRQGIAALEEMCRRRQVEMPDRLRPAVYRVFIEELLDNARMLTVRPKEVVAATVYCGRLTSLLADEFACFAETPWVLKHAAMNYPSDPAGFLHDVLEQVRALSTAPEFASLRDTPWIFLSAAVNNTADPAAFLRRVAAEVDALAADPEFACFRDTPSAYRAAAVNHPSNPAGFLRGVIEQVEKLRADPEFASLRDSPSLLRLAATGYHSNPAEFLRGVIRKVKALRDDREFAMFKDMEWVLRRAVVGHAADPAGFLRGVARQVHVLAEQPEFARLKDSAWLLRAAAINAPADPGAFLREVLEAARCLSEAPEFRCFRRTPWVLRRAAAGYSADPESFLLGVKEQVAALAADPEFACFRDTPSVILAAAAGYPSDPAGYLRRQKAAKSKARKRHGRETP
;
A
#
# COMPACT_ATOMS: atom_id res chain seq x y z
N MET A 1 -35.33 4.21 25.05
CA MET A 1 -35.43 4.08 23.58
C MET A 1 -36.36 5.15 23.04
N GLU A 2 -37.65 5.14 23.42
CA GLU A 2 -38.67 6.05 22.89
C GLU A 2 -38.29 7.55 22.77
N VAL A 3 -37.68 8.16 23.80
CA VAL A 3 -37.27 9.59 23.77
C VAL A 3 -36.17 9.86 22.73
N ARG A 4 -35.21 8.94 22.60
CA ARG A 4 -34.08 9.06 21.67
C ARG A 4 -34.54 8.84 20.24
N ASP A 5 -35.41 7.86 20.03
CA ASP A 5 -35.99 7.56 18.72
C ASP A 5 -36.86 8.72 18.25
N ALA A 6 -37.71 9.27 19.12
CA ALA A 6 -38.49 10.47 18.83
C ALA A 6 -37.61 11.71 18.58
N GLN A 7 -36.46 11.82 19.25
CA GLN A 7 -35.50 12.90 19.01
C GLN A 7 -34.84 12.77 17.62
N ARG A 8 -34.45 11.55 17.24
CA ARG A 8 -33.85 11.24 15.94
C ARG A 8 -34.84 11.55 14.81
N CYS A 9 -36.07 11.05 14.90
CA CYS A 9 -37.09 11.24 13.87
C CYS A 9 -37.50 12.70 13.65
N SER A 10 -37.27 13.60 14.62
CA SER A 10 -37.68 14.99 14.47
C SER A 10 -36.66 15.86 13.72
N GLY A 11 -35.43 15.39 13.50
CA GLY A 11 -34.36 16.18 12.87
C GLY A 11 -33.90 17.43 13.65
N LEU A 12 -34.40 17.65 14.87
CA LEU A 12 -34.06 18.82 15.67
C LEU A 12 -32.81 18.55 16.51
N THR A 13 -31.92 19.53 16.63
CA THR A 13 -30.77 19.44 17.51
C THR A 13 -31.09 19.98 18.91
N LEU A 14 -30.32 19.53 19.91
CA LEU A 14 -30.20 20.10 21.25
C LEU A 14 -29.43 21.43 21.25
N GLY A 15 -29.31 22.10 20.09
CA GLY A 15 -28.82 23.47 19.98
C GLY A 15 -29.71 24.45 20.76
N GLY A 16 -29.12 25.59 21.13
CA GLY A 16 -29.78 26.66 21.91
C GLY A 16 -29.50 26.61 23.41
N GLN A 17 -29.98 27.63 24.13
CA GLN A 17 -29.81 27.72 25.59
C GLN A 17 -30.47 26.52 26.29
N ARG A 18 -29.69 25.84 27.15
CA ARG A 18 -30.17 24.73 27.97
C ARG A 18 -30.84 25.29 29.22
N PHE A 19 -32.16 25.17 29.31
CA PHE A 19 -32.92 25.64 30.46
C PHE A 19 -33.49 24.48 31.25
N LEU A 20 -32.67 23.93 32.15
CA LEU A 20 -33.18 23.09 33.23
C LEU A 20 -33.72 23.98 34.34
N SER A 21 -34.98 23.75 34.75
CA SER A 21 -35.54 24.37 35.95
C SER A 21 -34.69 24.06 37.19
N ASP A 22 -34.74 24.91 38.20
CA ASP A 22 -34.00 24.67 39.46
C ASP A 22 -34.43 23.37 40.15
N THR A 23 -35.69 22.96 39.96
CA THR A 23 -36.21 21.69 40.46
C THR A 23 -35.59 20.50 39.72
N THR A 24 -35.58 20.53 38.38
CA THR A 24 -34.94 19.48 37.55
C THR A 24 -33.44 19.40 37.83
N ARG A 25 -32.77 20.55 37.96
CA ARG A 25 -31.34 20.62 38.27
C ARG A 25 -31.04 19.99 39.63
N ARG A 26 -31.83 20.27 40.67
CA ARG A 26 -31.67 19.64 41.99
C ARG A 26 -31.89 18.13 41.93
N ARG A 27 -32.92 17.65 41.24
CA ARG A 27 -33.17 16.22 41.03
C ARG A 27 -32.00 15.53 40.30
N MET A 28 -31.48 16.16 39.25
CA MET A 28 -30.31 15.70 38.49
C MET A 28 -29.07 15.60 39.38
N GLU A 29 -28.77 16.63 40.18
CA GLU A 29 -27.60 16.62 41.07
C GLU A 29 -27.68 15.51 42.13
N THR A 30 -28.85 15.28 42.70
CA THR A 30 -29.06 14.19 43.66
C THR A 30 -28.81 12.82 43.01
N ALA A 31 -29.38 12.58 41.82
CA ALA A 31 -29.17 11.33 41.09
C ALA A 31 -27.71 11.17 40.61
N TRP A 32 -27.08 12.25 40.17
CA TRP A 32 -25.67 12.27 39.76
C TRP A 32 -24.75 11.84 40.90
N ARG A 33 -24.96 12.32 42.13
CA ARG A 33 -24.15 11.90 43.29
C ARG A 33 -24.21 10.40 43.53
N ALA A 34 -25.38 9.78 43.32
CA ALA A 34 -25.57 8.34 43.48
C ALA A 34 -24.81 7.51 42.43
N CYS A 35 -24.60 8.03 41.22
CA CYS A 35 -23.95 7.31 40.13
C CYS A 35 -22.56 7.86 39.73
N ARG A 36 -22.08 8.94 40.35
CA ARG A 36 -20.80 9.61 40.00
C ARG A 36 -19.61 8.66 39.99
N ARG A 37 -19.58 7.65 40.87
CA ARG A 37 -18.50 6.65 40.92
C ARG A 37 -18.26 5.94 39.59
N PHE A 38 -19.31 5.72 38.79
CA PHE A 38 -19.21 5.08 37.48
C PHE A 38 -18.54 5.99 36.45
N ALA A 39 -18.73 7.30 36.58
CA ALA A 39 -18.10 8.29 35.73
C ALA A 39 -16.64 8.59 36.08
N ILE A 40 -16.13 8.15 37.24
CA ILE A 40 -14.70 8.33 37.58
C ILE A 40 -13.82 7.61 36.54
N SER A 41 -14.28 6.45 36.07
CA SER A 41 -13.59 5.65 35.05
C SER A 41 -13.45 6.34 33.69
N THR A 42 -14.20 7.43 33.44
CA THR A 42 -14.12 8.18 32.18
C THR A 42 -12.95 9.16 32.15
N GLY A 43 -12.34 9.48 33.31
CA GLY A 43 -11.33 10.52 33.44
C GLY A 43 -11.84 11.95 33.20
N ASP A 44 -13.14 12.11 32.90
CA ASP A 44 -13.78 13.38 32.55
C ASP A 44 -15.21 13.41 33.08
N THR A 45 -15.35 13.58 34.39
CA THR A 45 -16.65 13.65 35.05
C THR A 45 -17.45 14.89 34.66
N THR A 46 -16.79 15.94 34.16
CA THR A 46 -17.42 17.20 33.77
C THR A 46 -18.22 17.03 32.49
N SER A 47 -17.62 16.45 31.45
CA SER A 47 -18.33 16.20 30.19
C SER A 47 -19.45 15.16 30.36
N VAL A 48 -19.27 14.17 31.23
CA VAL A 48 -20.34 13.22 31.59
C VAL A 48 -21.53 13.95 32.22
N ARG A 49 -21.28 14.82 33.20
CA ARG A 49 -22.33 15.62 33.86
C ARG A 49 -23.02 16.55 32.86
N GLN A 50 -22.28 17.17 31.94
CA GLN A 50 -22.86 17.97 30.86
C GLN A 50 -23.71 17.14 29.88
N GLY A 51 -23.33 15.89 29.62
CA GLY A 51 -24.09 14.93 28.83
C GLY A 51 -25.41 14.53 29.50
N ILE A 52 -25.38 14.25 30.81
CA ILE A 52 -26.58 14.00 31.61
C ILE A 52 -27.52 15.21 31.59
N ALA A 53 -26.98 16.42 31.74
CA ALA A 53 -27.79 17.63 31.63
C ALA A 53 -28.42 17.79 30.23
N ALA A 54 -27.72 17.39 29.17
CA ALA A 54 -28.28 17.36 27.81
C ALA A 54 -29.37 16.30 27.63
N LEU A 55 -29.21 15.13 28.28
CA LEU A 55 -30.23 14.08 28.31
C LEU A 55 -31.51 14.52 29.03
N GLU A 56 -31.38 15.19 30.19
CA GLU A 56 -32.51 15.79 30.91
C GLU A 56 -33.21 16.86 30.07
N GLU A 57 -32.44 17.73 29.41
CA GLU A 57 -32.99 18.75 28.51
C GLU A 57 -33.73 18.13 27.32
N MET A 58 -33.22 17.03 26.76
CA MET A 58 -33.89 16.26 25.71
C MET A 58 -35.24 15.71 26.20
N CYS A 59 -35.28 15.09 27.38
CA CYS A 59 -36.51 14.58 27.98
C CYS A 59 -37.53 15.71 28.18
N ARG A 60 -37.08 16.87 28.68
CA ARG A 60 -37.93 18.06 28.86
C ARG A 60 -38.52 18.56 27.53
N ARG A 61 -37.70 18.72 26.48
CA ARG A 61 -38.16 19.17 25.15
C ARG A 61 -39.17 18.21 24.54
N ARG A 62 -39.08 16.92 24.87
CA ARG A 62 -40.01 15.87 24.45
C ARG A 62 -41.22 15.68 25.36
N GLN A 63 -41.34 16.50 26.41
CA GLN A 63 -42.39 16.37 27.43
C GLN A 63 -42.42 14.99 28.11
N VAL A 64 -41.25 14.35 28.20
CA VAL A 64 -41.09 13.06 28.89
C VAL A 64 -40.60 13.31 30.30
N GLU A 65 -41.47 13.06 31.28
CA GLU A 65 -41.11 13.16 32.69
C GLU A 65 -40.33 11.92 33.13
N MET A 66 -39.05 12.11 33.51
CA MET A 66 -38.24 11.03 34.08
C MET A 66 -38.56 10.86 35.58
N PRO A 67 -39.04 9.69 36.03
CA PRO A 67 -39.30 9.46 37.45
C PRO A 67 -38.02 9.53 38.29
N ASP A 68 -38.10 10.17 39.47
CA ASP A 68 -36.96 10.35 40.39
C ASP A 68 -36.23 9.05 40.72
N ARG A 69 -36.98 7.97 40.93
CA ARG A 69 -36.43 6.64 41.21
C ARG A 69 -35.62 6.03 40.06
N LEU A 70 -35.86 6.45 38.81
CA LEU A 70 -35.23 5.88 37.61
C LEU A 70 -34.01 6.69 37.16
N ARG A 71 -33.88 7.97 37.54
CA ARG A 71 -32.74 8.83 37.13
C ARG A 71 -31.37 8.18 37.34
N PRO A 72 -31.04 7.61 38.52
CA PRO A 72 -29.71 7.02 38.73
C PRO A 72 -29.42 5.85 37.78
N ALA A 73 -30.43 5.02 37.48
CA ALA A 73 -30.29 3.90 36.57
C ALA A 73 -30.11 4.37 35.12
N VAL A 74 -30.91 5.34 34.68
CA VAL A 74 -30.80 5.93 33.33
C VAL A 74 -29.44 6.60 33.13
N TYR A 75 -28.95 7.35 34.12
CA TYR A 75 -27.64 7.99 34.06
C TYR A 75 -26.51 6.96 34.01
N ARG A 76 -26.64 5.86 34.76
CA ARG A 76 -25.68 4.76 34.70
C ARG A 76 -25.63 4.14 33.30
N VAL A 77 -26.78 3.83 32.71
CA VAL A 77 -26.85 3.32 31.33
C VAL A 77 -26.19 4.29 30.37
N PHE A 78 -26.51 5.58 30.45
CA PHE A 78 -25.86 6.60 29.63
C PHE A 78 -24.34 6.62 29.76
N ILE A 79 -23.81 6.50 30.99
CA ILE A 79 -22.35 6.46 31.24
C ILE A 79 -21.73 5.21 30.60
N GLU A 80 -22.38 4.05 30.70
CA GLU A 80 -21.91 2.81 30.11
C GLU A 80 -21.90 2.92 28.56
N GLU A 81 -22.99 3.41 27.95
CA GLU A 81 -23.06 3.65 26.50
C GLU A 81 -21.98 4.63 26.02
N LEU A 82 -21.73 5.70 26.79
CA LEU A 82 -20.72 6.69 26.47
C LEU A 82 -19.31 6.09 26.46
N LEU A 83 -19.00 5.25 27.45
CA LEU A 83 -17.73 4.56 27.54
C LEU A 83 -17.55 3.55 26.41
N ASP A 84 -18.59 2.80 26.07
CA ASP A 84 -18.56 1.84 24.97
C ASP A 84 -18.33 2.55 23.63
N ASN A 85 -19.03 3.66 23.38
CA ASN A 85 -18.86 4.48 22.18
C ASN A 85 -17.45 5.08 22.08
N ALA A 86 -16.93 5.59 23.19
CA ALA A 86 -15.59 6.17 23.25
C ALA A 86 -14.50 5.13 22.95
N ARG A 87 -14.65 3.91 23.52
CA ARG A 87 -13.74 2.79 23.25
C ARG A 87 -13.83 2.33 21.81
N MET A 88 -15.04 2.13 21.28
CA MET A 88 -15.29 1.70 19.91
C MET A 88 -14.60 2.63 18.90
N LEU A 89 -14.70 3.94 19.09
CA LEU A 89 -14.15 4.93 18.16
C LEU A 89 -12.72 5.36 18.52
N THR A 90 -12.14 4.83 19.60
CA THR A 90 -10.81 5.21 20.11
C THR A 90 -10.69 6.74 20.33
N VAL A 91 -11.70 7.32 20.99
CA VAL A 91 -11.81 8.77 21.28
C VAL A 91 -12.04 9.02 22.76
N ARG A 92 -11.92 10.29 23.19
CA ARG A 92 -12.31 10.65 24.56
C ARG A 92 -13.83 10.71 24.70
N PRO A 93 -14.39 10.34 25.87
CA PRO A 93 -15.84 10.40 26.12
C PRO A 93 -16.49 11.72 25.71
N LYS A 94 -15.85 12.86 26.00
CA LYS A 94 -16.37 14.19 25.64
C LYS A 94 -16.66 14.39 24.15
N GLU A 95 -15.95 13.69 23.27
CA GLU A 95 -16.07 13.83 21.81
C GLU A 95 -17.34 13.15 21.28
N VAL A 96 -17.90 12.19 22.03
CA VAL A 96 -19.06 11.38 21.61
C VAL A 96 -20.28 11.57 22.50
N VAL A 97 -20.26 12.54 23.42
CA VAL A 97 -21.39 12.86 24.31
C VAL A 97 -22.65 13.15 23.50
N ALA A 98 -22.55 13.99 22.47
CA ALA A 98 -23.71 14.38 21.66
C ALA A 98 -24.34 13.15 20.99
N ALA A 99 -23.57 12.38 20.24
CA ALA A 99 -24.05 11.16 19.59
C ALA A 99 -24.62 10.15 20.58
N THR A 100 -24.02 10.00 21.76
CA THR A 100 -24.54 9.09 22.80
C THR A 100 -25.89 9.57 23.36
N VAL A 101 -26.09 10.88 23.50
CA VAL A 101 -27.38 11.44 23.94
C VAL A 101 -28.47 11.12 22.92
N TYR A 102 -28.22 11.32 21.63
CA TYR A 102 -29.21 11.07 20.56
C TYR A 102 -29.42 9.60 20.25
N CYS A 103 -28.34 8.83 20.15
CA CYS A 103 -28.36 7.50 19.53
C CYS A 103 -28.19 6.36 20.54
N GLY A 104 -27.69 6.63 21.76
CA GLY A 104 -27.31 5.59 22.70
C GLY A 104 -26.02 4.88 22.26
N ARG A 105 -25.99 3.55 22.31
CA ARG A 105 -24.84 2.76 21.80
C ARG A 105 -24.73 2.88 20.29
N LEU A 106 -23.54 3.16 19.81
CA LEU A 106 -23.20 3.29 18.38
C LEU A 106 -22.70 1.98 17.77
N THR A 107 -22.68 0.88 18.52
CA THR A 107 -22.25 -0.44 18.00
C THR A 107 -23.11 -0.93 16.84
N SER A 108 -24.35 -0.43 16.71
CA SER A 108 -25.20 -0.69 15.54
C SER A 108 -24.64 -0.10 14.24
N LEU A 109 -23.78 0.92 14.30
CA LEU A 109 -23.07 1.45 13.12
C LEU A 109 -22.03 0.47 12.56
N LEU A 110 -21.74 -0.63 13.27
CA LEU A 110 -20.89 -1.71 12.79
C LEU A 110 -21.70 -2.92 12.30
N ALA A 111 -23.03 -2.87 12.37
CA ALA A 111 -23.90 -3.96 11.92
C ALA A 111 -24.28 -3.79 10.43
N ASP A 112 -24.16 -4.88 9.68
CA ASP A 112 -24.58 -5.11 8.30
C ASP A 112 -24.19 -4.05 7.25
N GLU A 113 -24.95 -2.94 7.15
CA GLU A 113 -24.86 -1.98 6.04
C GLU A 113 -23.53 -1.21 6.00
N PHE A 114 -22.97 -0.90 7.17
CA PHE A 114 -21.78 -0.06 7.32
C PHE A 114 -20.50 -0.84 7.63
N ALA A 115 -20.56 -2.18 7.53
CA ALA A 115 -19.41 -3.05 7.82
C ALA A 115 -18.16 -2.71 6.99
N CYS A 116 -18.34 -2.15 5.79
CA CYS A 116 -17.24 -1.68 4.95
C CYS A 116 -16.39 -0.56 5.60
N PHE A 117 -16.93 0.17 6.59
CA PHE A 117 -16.20 1.20 7.32
C PHE A 117 -15.41 0.68 8.52
N ALA A 118 -15.47 -0.63 8.82
CA ALA A 118 -14.68 -1.22 9.91
C ALA A 118 -13.17 -0.96 9.75
N GLU A 119 -12.67 -1.04 8.51
CA GLU A 119 -11.27 -0.75 8.15
C GLU A 119 -10.99 0.75 7.94
N THR A 120 -12.01 1.60 8.06
CA THR A 120 -11.86 3.07 8.00
C THR A 120 -12.52 3.76 9.21
N PRO A 121 -12.01 3.51 10.45
CA PRO A 121 -12.66 4.01 11.67
C PRO A 121 -12.82 5.52 11.74
N TRP A 122 -12.02 6.28 10.99
CA TRP A 122 -12.14 7.73 10.92
C TRP A 122 -13.49 8.18 10.35
N VAL A 123 -14.10 7.41 9.44
CA VAL A 123 -15.39 7.75 8.82
C VAL A 123 -16.50 7.65 9.87
N LEU A 124 -16.50 6.56 10.64
CA LEU A 124 -17.42 6.35 11.77
C LEU A 124 -17.24 7.43 12.84
N LYS A 125 -16.00 7.79 13.15
CA LYS A 125 -15.68 8.91 14.05
C LYS A 125 -16.23 10.23 13.51
N HIS A 126 -16.03 10.50 12.22
CA HIS A 126 -16.51 11.72 11.56
C HIS A 126 -18.04 11.81 11.63
N ALA A 127 -18.75 10.73 11.30
CA ALA A 127 -20.20 10.63 11.40
C ALA A 127 -20.70 10.95 12.82
N ALA A 128 -20.13 10.29 13.84
CA ALA A 128 -20.54 10.47 15.22
C ALA A 128 -20.28 11.90 15.74
N MET A 129 -19.19 12.54 15.32
CA MET A 129 -18.81 13.85 15.83
C MET A 129 -19.50 15.02 15.11
N ASN A 130 -19.67 14.92 13.79
CA ASN A 130 -20.20 16.01 12.96
C ASN A 130 -21.69 15.86 12.67
N TYR A 131 -22.23 14.63 12.72
CA TYR A 131 -23.63 14.32 12.49
C TYR A 131 -24.24 13.59 13.69
N PRO A 132 -24.11 14.11 14.93
CA PRO A 132 -24.41 13.36 16.14
C PRO A 132 -25.89 12.96 16.30
N SER A 133 -26.82 13.67 15.65
CA SER A 133 -28.25 13.34 15.69
C SER A 133 -28.62 12.19 14.76
N ASP A 134 -27.88 12.03 13.65
CA ASP A 134 -28.09 10.95 12.69
C ASP A 134 -26.78 10.54 11.99
N PRO A 135 -25.88 9.83 12.69
CA PRO A 135 -24.64 9.34 12.09
C PRO A 135 -24.91 8.30 11.00
N ALA A 136 -26.00 7.53 11.11
CA ALA A 136 -26.34 6.47 10.15
C ALA A 136 -26.82 7.05 8.82
N GLY A 137 -27.68 8.08 8.84
CA GLY A 137 -28.11 8.79 7.63
C GLY A 137 -26.92 9.38 6.87
N PHE A 138 -25.99 10.03 7.57
CA PHE A 138 -24.75 10.52 6.95
C PHE A 138 -23.94 9.39 6.27
N LEU A 139 -23.77 8.25 6.94
CA LEU A 139 -23.02 7.12 6.36
C LEU A 139 -23.73 6.52 5.14
N HIS A 140 -25.06 6.48 5.15
CA HIS A 140 -25.87 6.06 4.02
C HIS A 140 -25.65 6.99 2.82
N ASP A 141 -25.77 8.31 3.02
CA ASP A 141 -25.50 9.31 1.99
C ASP A 141 -24.09 9.18 1.41
N VAL A 142 -23.09 8.96 2.27
CA VAL A 142 -21.70 8.72 1.84
C VAL A 142 -21.61 7.49 0.93
N LEU A 143 -22.26 6.38 1.28
CA LEU A 143 -22.25 5.17 0.45
C LEU A 143 -22.94 5.39 -0.90
N GLU A 144 -24.09 6.05 -0.93
CA GLU A 144 -24.80 6.39 -2.17
C GLU A 144 -23.94 7.29 -3.07
N GLN A 145 -23.34 8.33 -2.50
CA GLN A 145 -22.45 9.24 -3.22
C GLN A 145 -21.22 8.52 -3.76
N VAL A 146 -20.55 7.68 -2.97
CA VAL A 146 -19.38 6.91 -3.44
C VAL A 146 -19.76 5.99 -4.60
N ARG A 147 -20.90 5.29 -4.51
CA ARG A 147 -21.40 4.43 -5.61
C ARG A 147 -21.72 5.23 -6.87
N ALA A 148 -22.41 6.36 -6.75
CA ALA A 148 -22.75 7.21 -7.88
C ALA A 148 -21.50 7.80 -8.55
N LEU A 149 -20.58 8.36 -7.77
CA LEU A 149 -19.38 9.02 -8.29
C LEU A 149 -18.38 8.02 -8.90
N SER A 150 -18.18 6.85 -8.28
CA SER A 150 -17.23 5.86 -8.78
C SER A 150 -17.67 5.21 -10.11
N THR A 151 -18.98 5.17 -10.37
CA THR A 151 -19.55 4.63 -11.62
C THR A 151 -19.75 5.67 -12.71
N ALA A 152 -19.80 6.97 -12.35
CA ALA A 152 -19.92 8.05 -13.32
C ALA A 152 -18.76 8.02 -14.36
N PRO A 153 -19.07 8.11 -15.67
CA PRO A 153 -18.03 8.11 -16.71
C PRO A 153 -17.06 9.29 -16.61
N GLU A 154 -17.54 10.45 -16.15
CA GLU A 154 -16.75 11.68 -15.98
C GLU A 154 -15.52 11.48 -15.08
N PHE A 155 -15.59 10.60 -14.09
CA PHE A 155 -14.52 10.35 -13.13
C PHE A 155 -13.73 9.06 -13.40
N ALA A 156 -13.80 8.52 -14.62
CA ALA A 156 -13.13 7.27 -14.99
C ALA A 156 -11.60 7.31 -14.72
N SER A 157 -10.95 8.46 -14.92
CA SER A 157 -9.51 8.68 -14.69
C SER A 157 -9.09 8.64 -13.22
N LEU A 158 -10.04 8.68 -12.28
CA LEU A 158 -9.81 8.66 -10.83
C LEU A 158 -10.07 7.28 -10.20
N ARG A 159 -10.58 6.31 -10.97
CA ARG A 159 -11.00 4.98 -10.46
C ARG A 159 -9.87 4.12 -9.92
N ASP A 160 -8.65 4.34 -10.39
CA ASP A 160 -7.45 3.69 -9.85
C ASP A 160 -7.07 4.22 -8.44
N THR A 161 -7.78 5.24 -7.94
CA THR A 161 -7.57 5.83 -6.62
C THR A 161 -8.89 5.89 -5.83
N PRO A 162 -9.47 4.73 -5.42
CA PRO A 162 -10.84 4.65 -4.89
C PRO A 162 -11.11 5.51 -3.64
N TRP A 163 -10.08 5.73 -2.82
CA TRP A 163 -10.18 6.56 -1.61
C TRP A 163 -10.61 8.01 -1.89
N ILE A 164 -10.32 8.57 -3.08
CA ILE A 164 -10.68 9.96 -3.41
C ILE A 164 -12.20 10.14 -3.42
N PHE A 165 -12.96 9.15 -3.90
CA PHE A 165 -14.42 9.19 -3.88
C PHE A 165 -14.97 9.22 -2.46
N LEU A 166 -14.39 8.40 -1.56
CA LEU A 166 -14.75 8.41 -0.15
C LEU A 166 -14.41 9.76 0.50
N SER A 167 -13.23 10.32 0.22
CA SER A 167 -12.83 11.63 0.71
C SER A 167 -13.77 12.74 0.21
N ALA A 168 -14.18 12.69 -1.06
CA ALA A 168 -15.13 13.63 -1.64
C ALA A 168 -16.50 13.57 -0.92
N ALA A 169 -17.04 12.36 -0.76
CA ALA A 169 -18.33 12.15 -0.10
C ALA A 169 -18.32 12.56 1.38
N VAL A 170 -17.23 12.29 2.10
CA VAL A 170 -17.13 12.60 3.54
C VAL A 170 -16.83 14.09 3.80
N ASN A 171 -15.92 14.70 3.05
CA ASN A 171 -15.41 16.04 3.35
C ASN A 171 -16.03 17.16 2.50
N ASN A 172 -16.73 16.83 1.40
CA ASN A 172 -17.32 17.80 0.47
C ASN A 172 -18.79 17.49 0.22
N THR A 173 -19.55 17.20 1.28
CA THR A 173 -20.94 16.69 1.22
C THR A 173 -21.91 17.55 0.42
N ALA A 174 -21.65 18.85 0.28
CA ALA A 174 -22.51 19.77 -0.46
C ALA A 174 -22.41 19.61 -1.99
N ASP A 175 -21.21 19.34 -2.51
CA ASP A 175 -20.99 19.05 -3.94
C ASP A 175 -19.70 18.22 -4.13
N PRO A 176 -19.76 16.90 -3.89
CA PRO A 176 -18.64 16.00 -4.08
C PRO A 176 -18.15 15.96 -5.53
N ALA A 177 -19.05 16.11 -6.50
CA ALA A 177 -18.74 16.08 -7.92
C ALA A 177 -17.91 17.30 -8.33
N ALA A 178 -18.23 18.50 -7.83
CA ALA A 178 -17.40 19.68 -8.07
C ALA A 178 -16.01 19.55 -7.46
N PHE A 179 -15.89 18.92 -6.29
CA PHE A 179 -14.57 18.60 -5.73
C PHE A 179 -13.78 17.68 -6.67
N LEU A 180 -14.37 16.58 -7.15
CA LEU A 180 -13.69 15.65 -8.07
C LEU A 180 -13.34 16.30 -9.40
N ARG A 181 -14.21 17.16 -9.95
CA ARG A 181 -13.92 17.96 -11.16
C ARG A 181 -12.70 18.85 -10.98
N ARG A 182 -12.59 19.55 -9.84
CA ARG A 182 -11.41 20.36 -9.52
C ARG A 182 -10.15 19.50 -9.41
N VAL A 183 -10.23 18.36 -8.74
CA VAL A 183 -9.10 17.42 -8.62
C VAL A 183 -8.66 16.91 -9.98
N ALA A 184 -9.58 16.49 -10.84
CA ALA A 184 -9.28 16.02 -12.19
C ALA A 184 -8.60 17.11 -13.04
N ALA A 185 -9.16 18.33 -13.04
CA ALA A 185 -8.58 19.45 -13.78
C ALA A 185 -7.16 19.79 -13.31
N GLU A 186 -6.92 19.77 -12.00
CA GLU A 186 -5.58 20.03 -11.43
C GLU A 186 -4.60 18.91 -11.80
N VAL A 187 -5.03 17.65 -11.74
CA VAL A 187 -4.20 16.50 -12.15
C VAL A 187 -3.80 16.62 -13.62
N ASP A 188 -4.74 16.98 -14.49
CA ASP A 188 -4.47 17.17 -15.91
C ASP A 188 -3.50 18.33 -16.15
N ALA A 189 -3.66 19.45 -15.42
CA ALA A 189 -2.76 20.59 -15.49
C ALA A 189 -1.32 20.21 -15.06
N LEU A 190 -1.17 19.51 -13.93
CA LEU A 190 0.13 19.06 -13.44
C LEU A 190 0.78 18.02 -14.35
N ALA A 191 0.00 17.11 -14.94
CA ALA A 191 0.51 16.08 -15.85
C ALA A 191 0.95 16.66 -17.21
N ALA A 192 0.31 17.73 -17.65
CA ALA A 192 0.67 18.45 -18.88
C ALA A 192 1.94 19.29 -18.73
N ASP A 193 2.26 19.75 -17.52
CA ASP A 193 3.46 20.55 -17.25
C ASP A 193 4.75 19.73 -17.39
N PRO A 194 5.69 20.13 -18.28
CA PRO A 194 6.98 19.46 -18.42
C PRO A 194 7.82 19.43 -17.14
N GLU A 195 7.65 20.40 -16.23
CA GLU A 195 8.35 20.44 -14.93
C GLU A 195 8.09 19.15 -14.14
N PHE A 196 6.86 18.64 -14.19
CA PHE A 196 6.44 17.46 -13.44
C PHE A 196 6.44 16.18 -14.27
N ALA A 197 7.06 16.16 -15.45
CA ALA A 197 7.14 14.97 -16.31
C ALA A 197 7.77 13.76 -15.61
N CYS A 198 8.60 13.98 -14.60
CA CYS A 198 9.18 12.95 -13.75
C CYS A 198 8.17 12.16 -12.90
N PHE A 199 6.87 12.53 -12.87
CA PHE A 199 5.83 11.79 -12.16
C PHE A 199 4.88 11.01 -13.09
N ARG A 200 5.11 10.99 -14.41
CA ARG A 200 4.23 10.31 -15.38
C ARG A 200 4.07 8.81 -15.15
N ASP A 201 5.10 8.15 -14.67
CA ASP A 201 5.09 6.74 -14.26
C ASP A 201 4.49 6.53 -12.85
N THR A 202 4.16 7.60 -12.13
CA THR A 202 3.49 7.57 -10.82
C THR A 202 2.33 8.58 -10.77
N PRO A 203 1.23 8.37 -11.53
CA PRO A 203 0.12 9.32 -11.61
C PRO A 203 -0.55 9.64 -10.26
N SER A 204 -0.43 8.74 -9.29
CA SER A 204 -0.93 8.95 -7.91
C SER A 204 -0.28 10.14 -7.21
N ALA A 205 0.92 10.57 -7.60
CA ALA A 205 1.58 11.76 -7.06
C ALA A 205 0.82 13.05 -7.40
N TYR A 206 0.35 13.21 -8.65
CA TYR A 206 -0.47 14.35 -9.06
C TYR A 206 -1.76 14.42 -8.26
N ARG A 207 -2.42 13.27 -8.09
CA ARG A 207 -3.68 13.18 -7.33
C ARG A 207 -3.48 13.50 -5.86
N ALA A 208 -2.42 12.97 -5.24
CA ALA A 208 -2.09 13.29 -3.86
C ALA A 208 -1.81 14.79 -3.67
N ALA A 209 -1.12 15.43 -4.61
CA ALA A 209 -0.89 16.87 -4.60
C ALA A 209 -2.21 17.64 -4.69
N ALA A 210 -3.06 17.32 -5.66
CA ALA A 210 -4.34 17.98 -5.89
C ALA A 210 -5.31 17.83 -4.69
N VAL A 211 -5.33 16.66 -4.04
CA VAL A 211 -6.25 16.38 -2.93
C VAL A 211 -5.73 16.91 -1.59
N ASN A 212 -4.46 16.67 -1.26
CA ASN A 212 -3.92 16.96 0.07
C ASN A 212 -3.29 18.36 0.16
N HIS A 213 -2.93 18.96 -0.98
CA HIS A 213 -2.30 20.29 -1.05
C HIS A 213 -3.07 21.23 -1.99
N PRO A 214 -4.40 21.38 -1.86
CA PRO A 214 -5.24 22.08 -2.84
C PRO A 214 -4.89 23.57 -3.02
N SER A 215 -4.21 24.19 -2.05
CA SER A 215 -3.76 25.59 -2.16
C SER A 215 -2.47 25.76 -2.95
N ASN A 216 -1.62 24.73 -3.05
CA ASN A 216 -0.36 24.79 -3.82
C ASN A 216 0.14 23.37 -4.24
N PRO A 217 -0.55 22.67 -5.15
CA PRO A 217 -0.17 21.32 -5.59
C PRO A 217 1.21 21.29 -6.27
N ALA A 218 1.47 22.26 -7.16
CA ALA A 218 2.76 22.40 -7.84
C ALA A 218 3.93 22.61 -6.87
N GLY A 219 3.75 23.44 -5.84
CA GLY A 219 4.77 23.66 -4.81
C GLY A 219 5.06 22.40 -4.00
N PHE A 220 4.05 21.58 -3.72
CA PHE A 220 4.26 20.26 -3.10
C PHE A 220 5.11 19.36 -4.00
N LEU A 221 4.78 19.24 -5.29
CA LEU A 221 5.55 18.41 -6.21
C LEU A 221 7.00 18.90 -6.40
N ARG A 222 7.22 20.21 -6.46
CA ARG A 222 8.59 20.79 -6.44
C ARG A 222 9.36 20.36 -5.19
N GLY A 223 8.74 20.45 -4.02
CA GLY A 223 9.34 19.97 -2.78
C GLY A 223 9.69 18.48 -2.82
N VAL A 224 8.85 17.65 -3.44
CA VAL A 224 9.13 16.23 -3.66
C VAL A 224 10.34 16.04 -4.57
N ILE A 225 10.43 16.77 -5.69
CA ILE A 225 11.59 16.70 -6.61
C ILE A 225 12.87 17.07 -5.88
N GLU A 226 12.89 18.21 -5.17
CA GLU A 226 14.05 18.66 -4.40
C GLU A 226 14.46 17.62 -3.36
N GLN A 227 13.50 17.00 -2.69
CA GLN A 227 13.77 15.98 -1.69
C GLN A 227 14.34 14.70 -2.30
N VAL A 228 13.85 14.28 -3.46
CA VAL A 228 14.40 13.13 -4.20
C VAL A 228 15.85 13.38 -4.59
N GLU A 229 16.17 14.57 -5.10
CA GLU A 229 17.55 14.93 -5.46
C GLU A 229 18.47 14.96 -4.23
N LYS A 230 18.02 15.52 -3.11
CA LYS A 230 18.76 15.48 -1.84
C LYS A 230 19.05 14.05 -1.40
N LEU A 231 18.04 13.17 -1.41
CA LEU A 231 18.20 11.76 -1.03
C LEU A 231 19.11 11.00 -1.98
N ARG A 232 19.06 11.31 -3.28
CA ARG A 232 19.89 10.67 -4.31
C ARG A 232 21.37 11.07 -4.18
N ALA A 233 21.62 12.34 -3.86
CA ALA A 233 22.96 12.88 -3.66
C ALA A 233 23.61 12.33 -2.38
N ASP A 234 22.82 12.07 -1.33
CA ASP A 234 23.31 11.55 -0.06
C ASP A 234 24.07 10.21 -0.22
N PRO A 235 25.34 10.12 0.21
CA PRO A 235 26.12 8.89 0.19
C PRO A 235 25.48 7.74 0.97
N GLU A 236 24.67 8.02 2.00
CA GLU A 236 23.98 7.01 2.80
C GLU A 236 23.05 6.15 1.92
N PHE A 237 22.40 6.75 0.92
CA PHE A 237 21.44 6.09 0.05
C PHE A 237 22.01 5.70 -1.32
N ALA A 238 23.34 5.61 -1.45
CA ALA A 238 24.00 5.29 -2.72
C ALA A 238 23.47 3.99 -3.38
N SER A 239 23.09 2.98 -2.59
CA SER A 239 22.52 1.72 -3.08
C SER A 239 21.12 1.85 -3.70
N LEU A 240 20.44 2.98 -3.48
CA LEU A 240 19.07 3.25 -3.93
C LEU A 240 19.02 4.23 -5.12
N ARG A 241 20.17 4.71 -5.61
CA ARG A 241 20.24 5.69 -6.71
C ARG A 241 19.57 5.22 -8.00
N ASP A 242 19.62 3.91 -8.26
CA ASP A 242 18.96 3.27 -9.40
C ASP A 242 17.51 2.85 -9.10
N SER A 243 16.95 3.33 -8.00
CA SER A 243 15.56 3.08 -7.57
C SER A 243 14.78 4.39 -7.41
N PRO A 244 14.62 5.19 -8.47
CA PRO A 244 14.00 6.52 -8.41
C PRO A 244 12.55 6.49 -7.89
N SER A 245 11.81 5.41 -8.12
CA SER A 245 10.45 5.24 -7.61
C SER A 245 10.41 5.06 -6.09
N LEU A 246 11.43 4.43 -5.48
CA LEU A 246 11.52 4.28 -4.03
C LEU A 246 11.87 5.62 -3.35
N LEU A 247 12.80 6.37 -3.95
CA LEU A 247 13.14 7.72 -3.47
C LEU A 247 11.91 8.65 -3.52
N ARG A 248 11.15 8.58 -4.63
CA ARG A 248 9.88 9.32 -4.75
C ARG A 248 8.85 8.87 -3.72
N LEU A 249 8.65 7.57 -3.52
CA LEU A 249 7.74 7.05 -2.51
C LEU A 249 8.08 7.58 -1.11
N ALA A 250 9.37 7.65 -0.77
CA ALA A 250 9.83 8.22 0.49
C ALA A 250 9.48 9.72 0.58
N ALA A 251 9.78 10.48 -0.47
CA ALA A 251 9.54 11.92 -0.52
C ALA A 251 8.04 12.29 -0.51
N THR A 252 7.17 11.48 -1.13
CA THR A 252 5.72 11.74 -1.18
C THR A 252 4.99 11.22 0.06
N GLY A 253 5.21 9.96 0.44
CA GLY A 253 4.45 9.28 1.49
C GLY A 253 5.01 9.47 2.91
N TYR A 254 6.30 9.80 3.01
CA TYR A 254 7.02 9.96 4.28
C TYR A 254 7.72 11.32 4.36
N HIS A 255 7.08 12.37 3.82
CA HIS A 255 7.66 13.71 3.67
C HIS A 255 8.24 14.29 4.99
N SER A 256 7.69 13.92 6.14
CA SER A 256 8.19 14.34 7.46
C SER A 256 9.55 13.74 7.82
N ASN A 257 9.87 12.52 7.34
CA ASN A 257 11.14 11.87 7.60
C ASN A 257 11.48 10.79 6.55
N PRO A 258 11.76 11.17 5.28
CA PRO A 258 11.98 10.21 4.21
C PRO A 258 13.27 9.39 4.40
N ALA A 259 14.28 9.99 5.03
CA ALA A 259 15.55 9.33 5.34
C ALA A 259 15.37 8.16 6.31
N GLU A 260 14.57 8.33 7.37
CA GLU A 260 14.29 7.25 8.34
C GLU A 260 13.55 6.08 7.68
N PHE A 261 12.56 6.37 6.84
CA PHE A 261 11.89 5.35 6.03
C PHE A 261 12.89 4.55 5.17
N LEU A 262 13.75 5.23 4.41
CA LEU A 262 14.76 4.57 3.57
C LEU A 262 15.75 3.74 4.38
N ARG A 263 16.21 4.25 5.53
CA ARG A 263 17.03 3.47 6.48
C ARG A 263 16.29 2.21 6.96
N GLY A 264 14.99 2.31 7.20
CA GLY A 264 14.13 1.18 7.53
C GLY A 264 14.11 0.13 6.41
N VAL A 265 13.94 0.58 5.16
CA VAL A 265 13.97 -0.31 3.99
C VAL A 265 15.32 -1.00 3.85
N ILE A 266 16.44 -0.26 3.91
CA ILE A 266 17.79 -0.82 3.80
C ILE A 266 18.03 -1.86 4.91
N ARG A 267 17.65 -1.57 6.15
CA ARG A 267 17.79 -2.51 7.28
C ARG A 267 16.99 -3.79 7.05
N LYS A 268 15.72 -3.69 6.65
CA LYS A 268 14.86 -4.85 6.39
C LYS A 268 15.36 -5.69 5.23
N VAL A 269 15.77 -5.06 4.12
CA VAL A 269 16.35 -5.78 2.97
C VAL A 269 17.63 -6.51 3.36
N LYS A 270 18.51 -5.87 4.15
CA LYS A 270 19.71 -6.52 4.67
C LYS A 270 19.36 -7.72 5.56
N ALA A 271 18.42 -7.56 6.47
CA ALA A 271 17.98 -8.64 7.36
C ALA A 271 17.46 -9.85 6.55
N LEU A 272 16.59 -9.63 5.56
CA LEU A 272 16.08 -10.70 4.70
C LEU A 272 17.19 -11.35 3.86
N ARG A 273 18.15 -10.57 3.36
CA ARG A 273 19.28 -11.09 2.58
C ARG A 273 20.20 -11.98 3.40
N ASP A 274 20.42 -11.61 4.66
CA ASP A 274 21.34 -12.30 5.56
C ASP A 274 20.68 -13.52 6.25
N ASP A 275 19.35 -13.63 6.17
CA ASP A 275 18.59 -14.78 6.64
C ASP A 275 18.80 -16.02 5.74
N ARG A 276 19.06 -17.17 6.37
CA ARG A 276 19.25 -18.45 5.68
C ARG A 276 17.98 -18.96 5.01
N GLU A 277 16.80 -18.63 5.55
CA GLU A 277 15.50 -19.01 4.96
C GLU A 277 15.38 -18.47 3.52
N PHE A 278 15.90 -17.27 3.27
CA PHE A 278 15.76 -16.56 2.00
C PHE A 278 17.01 -16.61 1.11
N ALA A 279 17.90 -17.59 1.35
CA ALA A 279 19.16 -17.74 0.60
C ALA A 279 18.97 -17.77 -0.93
N MET A 280 17.83 -18.27 -1.43
CA MET A 280 17.52 -18.29 -2.87
C MET A 280 17.34 -16.90 -3.51
N PHE A 281 17.09 -15.87 -2.70
CA PHE A 281 16.89 -14.49 -3.12
C PHE A 281 18.09 -13.58 -2.81
N LYS A 282 19.20 -14.14 -2.27
CA LYS A 282 20.36 -13.36 -1.80
C LYS A 282 20.93 -12.41 -2.86
N ASP A 283 20.99 -12.88 -4.11
CA ASP A 283 21.49 -12.11 -5.26
C ASP A 283 20.37 -11.40 -6.03
N MET A 284 19.15 -11.42 -5.50
CA MET A 284 17.95 -10.82 -6.09
C MET A 284 17.49 -9.63 -5.25
N GLU A 285 18.37 -8.65 -5.06
CA GLU A 285 18.11 -7.52 -4.18
C GLU A 285 16.80 -6.77 -4.54
N TRP A 286 16.45 -6.71 -5.82
CA TRP A 286 15.19 -6.13 -6.28
C TRP A 286 13.95 -6.88 -5.76
N VAL A 287 14.00 -8.22 -5.59
CA VAL A 287 12.90 -9.01 -5.01
C VAL A 287 12.77 -8.73 -3.53
N LEU A 288 13.90 -8.67 -2.82
CA LEU A 288 13.93 -8.34 -1.39
C LEU A 288 13.38 -6.94 -1.15
N ARG A 289 13.77 -5.95 -1.98
CA ARG A 289 13.21 -4.59 -1.95
C ARG A 289 11.71 -4.61 -2.23
N ARG A 290 11.25 -5.33 -3.26
CA ARG A 290 9.83 -5.48 -3.58
C ARG A 290 9.03 -6.06 -2.41
N ALA A 291 9.57 -7.08 -1.73
CA ALA A 291 8.94 -7.65 -0.54
C ALA A 291 8.80 -6.62 0.57
N VAL A 292 9.86 -5.87 0.89
CA VAL A 292 9.86 -4.89 1.97
C VAL A 292 8.92 -3.71 1.70
N VAL A 293 8.87 -3.24 0.45
CA VAL A 293 8.08 -2.06 0.09
C VAL A 293 6.63 -2.41 -0.23
N GLY A 294 6.41 -3.45 -1.05
CA GLY A 294 5.08 -3.87 -1.50
C GLY A 294 4.32 -4.72 -0.48
N HIS A 295 5.02 -5.39 0.44
CA HIS A 295 4.43 -6.26 1.45
C HIS A 295 4.93 -5.88 2.86
N ALA A 296 4.91 -4.57 3.18
CA ALA A 296 5.51 -4.02 4.39
C ALA A 296 5.03 -4.65 5.71
N ALA A 297 3.79 -5.19 5.73
CA ALA A 297 3.21 -5.89 6.88
C ALA A 297 3.82 -7.28 7.11
N ASP A 298 4.08 -8.04 6.03
CA ASP A 298 4.74 -9.36 6.11
C ASP A 298 5.61 -9.65 4.86
N PRO A 299 6.83 -9.06 4.80
CA PRO A 299 7.75 -9.30 3.69
C PRO A 299 8.21 -10.76 3.62
N ALA A 300 8.36 -11.41 4.77
CA ALA A 300 8.81 -12.80 4.90
C ALA A 300 7.76 -13.78 4.37
N GLY A 301 6.47 -13.54 4.68
CA GLY A 301 5.35 -14.31 4.13
C GLY A 301 5.28 -14.25 2.62
N PHE A 302 5.47 -13.07 2.01
CA PHE A 302 5.58 -12.94 0.56
C PHE A 302 6.71 -13.80 -0.01
N LEU A 303 7.93 -13.69 0.53
CA LEU A 303 9.08 -14.47 0.05
C LEU A 303 8.88 -15.98 0.23
N ARG A 304 8.27 -16.41 1.34
CA ARG A 304 7.86 -17.80 1.54
C ARG A 304 6.86 -18.26 0.48
N GLY A 305 5.89 -17.42 0.12
CA GLY A 305 4.94 -17.70 -0.95
C GLY A 305 5.64 -17.96 -2.28
N VAL A 306 6.54 -17.07 -2.67
CA VAL A 306 7.36 -17.22 -3.89
C VAL A 306 8.20 -18.50 -3.83
N ALA A 307 8.87 -18.78 -2.70
CA ALA A 307 9.70 -19.98 -2.54
C ALA A 307 8.87 -21.28 -2.66
N ARG A 308 7.68 -21.31 -2.03
CA ARG A 308 6.74 -22.44 -2.16
C ARG A 308 6.31 -22.64 -3.61
N GLN A 309 6.01 -21.56 -4.33
CA GLN A 309 5.58 -21.67 -5.71
C GLN A 309 6.71 -22.19 -6.62
N VAL A 310 7.95 -21.74 -6.40
CA VAL A 310 9.13 -22.31 -7.08
C VAL A 310 9.28 -23.80 -6.78
N HIS A 311 9.05 -24.22 -5.54
CA HIS A 311 9.13 -25.63 -5.16
C HIS A 311 8.04 -26.48 -5.85
N VAL A 312 6.78 -26.03 -5.81
CA VAL A 312 5.66 -26.68 -6.50
C VAL A 312 5.94 -26.83 -8.00
N LEU A 313 6.41 -25.76 -8.65
CA LEU A 313 6.77 -25.82 -10.07
C LEU A 313 7.93 -26.79 -10.35
N ALA A 314 8.92 -26.87 -9.46
CA ALA A 314 10.06 -27.76 -9.62
C ALA A 314 9.68 -29.26 -9.49
N GLU A 315 8.61 -29.57 -8.75
CA GLU A 315 8.10 -30.94 -8.58
C GLU A 315 7.21 -31.41 -9.73
N GLN A 316 6.69 -30.48 -10.54
CA GLN A 316 5.84 -30.83 -11.67
C GLN A 316 6.64 -31.54 -12.78
N PRO A 317 6.23 -32.75 -13.21
CA PRO A 317 6.97 -33.53 -14.20
C PRO A 317 7.20 -32.79 -15.53
N GLU A 318 6.26 -31.94 -15.95
CA GLU A 318 6.36 -31.14 -17.16
C GLU A 318 7.54 -30.15 -17.13
N PHE A 319 7.90 -29.65 -15.94
CA PHE A 319 8.99 -28.70 -15.73
C PHE A 319 10.29 -29.36 -15.27
N ALA A 320 10.35 -30.68 -15.17
CA ALA A 320 11.56 -31.41 -14.77
C ALA A 320 12.78 -31.11 -15.67
N ARG A 321 12.55 -30.68 -16.92
CA ARG A 321 13.58 -30.26 -17.89
C ARG A 321 14.19 -28.87 -17.62
N LEU A 322 13.69 -28.14 -16.61
CA LEU A 322 14.16 -26.81 -16.21
C LEU A 322 15.20 -26.83 -15.09
N LYS A 323 15.73 -27.99 -14.68
CA LYS A 323 16.77 -28.09 -13.64
C LYS A 323 18.01 -27.22 -13.94
N ASP A 324 18.41 -27.14 -15.20
CA ASP A 324 19.50 -26.30 -15.70
C ASP A 324 19.11 -24.81 -15.87
N SER A 325 17.85 -24.48 -15.66
CA SER A 325 17.25 -23.14 -15.77
C SER A 325 16.43 -22.80 -14.54
N ALA A 326 16.92 -23.13 -13.34
CA ALA A 326 16.21 -22.86 -12.08
C ALA A 326 15.86 -21.37 -11.87
N TRP A 327 16.59 -20.47 -12.53
CA TRP A 327 16.26 -19.04 -12.57
C TRP A 327 14.90 -18.77 -13.21
N LEU A 328 14.46 -19.58 -14.17
CA LEU A 328 13.21 -19.41 -14.91
C LEU A 328 12.00 -19.76 -14.02
N LEU A 329 12.12 -20.80 -13.18
CA LEU A 329 11.08 -21.13 -12.18
C LEU A 329 10.88 -19.96 -11.21
N ARG A 330 11.99 -19.34 -10.78
CA ARG A 330 11.95 -18.14 -9.92
C ARG A 330 11.32 -16.96 -10.65
N ALA A 331 11.73 -16.70 -11.90
CA ALA A 331 11.16 -15.64 -12.71
C ALA A 331 9.66 -15.80 -12.89
N ALA A 332 9.18 -17.02 -13.16
CA ALA A 332 7.77 -17.33 -13.29
C ALA A 332 6.99 -17.02 -12.00
N ALA A 333 7.48 -17.52 -10.85
CA ALA A 333 6.84 -17.29 -9.56
C ALA A 333 6.79 -15.80 -9.16
N ILE A 334 7.78 -15.00 -9.58
CA ILE A 334 7.86 -13.58 -9.21
C ILE A 334 7.05 -12.69 -10.17
N ASN A 335 7.15 -12.94 -11.48
CA ASN A 335 6.62 -12.05 -12.50
C ASN A 335 5.23 -12.45 -13.00
N ALA A 336 4.86 -13.72 -12.88
CA ALA A 336 3.54 -14.25 -13.26
C ALA A 336 2.88 -14.99 -12.09
N PRO A 337 2.71 -14.36 -10.91
CA PRO A 337 2.28 -15.07 -9.69
C PRO A 337 0.87 -15.68 -9.79
N ALA A 338 0.02 -15.15 -10.68
CA ALA A 338 -1.33 -15.66 -10.90
C ALA A 338 -1.37 -17.04 -11.56
N ASP A 339 -0.53 -17.27 -12.59
CA ASP A 339 -0.34 -18.57 -13.23
C ASP A 339 1.09 -18.72 -13.77
N PRO A 340 2.06 -19.09 -12.91
CA PRO A 340 3.43 -19.31 -13.34
C PRO A 340 3.58 -20.48 -14.32
N GLY A 341 2.67 -21.46 -14.25
CA GLY A 341 2.71 -22.64 -15.09
C GLY A 341 2.35 -22.32 -16.54
N ALA A 342 1.35 -21.46 -16.77
CA ALA A 342 1.05 -20.93 -18.11
C ALA A 342 2.26 -20.19 -18.69
N PHE A 343 2.86 -19.26 -17.93
CA PHE A 343 4.06 -18.54 -18.37
C PHE A 343 5.20 -19.49 -18.76
N LEU A 344 5.47 -20.52 -17.95
CA LEU A 344 6.52 -21.50 -18.26
C LEU A 344 6.22 -22.30 -19.53
N ARG A 345 4.96 -22.71 -19.74
CA ARG A 345 4.54 -23.42 -20.95
C ARG A 345 4.73 -22.56 -22.20
N GLU A 346 4.36 -21.29 -22.15
CA GLU A 346 4.59 -20.33 -23.24
C GLU A 346 6.07 -20.17 -23.56
N VAL A 347 6.92 -19.96 -22.54
CA VAL A 347 8.37 -19.84 -22.71
C VAL A 347 8.98 -21.13 -23.30
N LEU A 348 8.54 -22.30 -22.83
CA LEU A 348 9.03 -23.58 -23.31
C LEU A 348 8.63 -23.83 -24.77
N GLU A 349 7.41 -23.45 -25.15
CA GLU A 349 6.93 -23.57 -26.52
C GLU A 349 7.66 -22.61 -27.46
N ALA A 350 7.83 -21.35 -27.07
CA ALA A 350 8.63 -20.38 -27.83
C ALA A 350 10.08 -20.87 -27.99
N ALA A 351 10.71 -21.39 -26.93
CA ALA A 351 12.05 -21.96 -27.01
C ALA A 351 12.12 -23.20 -27.91
N ARG A 352 11.05 -24.02 -27.96
CA ARG A 352 10.94 -25.16 -28.88
C ARG A 352 10.90 -24.69 -30.33
N CYS A 353 10.04 -23.72 -30.66
CA CYS A 353 9.95 -23.13 -31.99
C CYS A 353 11.31 -22.54 -32.44
N LEU A 354 11.96 -21.76 -31.56
CA LEU A 354 13.30 -21.22 -31.84
C LEU A 354 14.33 -22.33 -32.07
N SER A 355 14.24 -23.46 -31.35
CA SER A 355 15.15 -24.59 -31.55
C SER A 355 14.96 -25.30 -32.90
N GLU A 356 13.78 -25.21 -33.49
CA GLU A 356 13.42 -25.84 -34.77
C GLU A 356 13.88 -25.00 -35.97
N ALA A 357 13.89 -23.67 -35.82
CA ALA A 357 14.38 -22.73 -36.80
C ALA A 357 15.83 -23.06 -37.24
N PRO A 358 16.10 -23.19 -38.55
CA PRO A 358 17.44 -23.53 -39.07
C PRO A 358 18.54 -22.61 -38.55
N GLU A 359 18.24 -21.33 -38.41
CA GLU A 359 19.18 -20.27 -38.05
C GLU A 359 19.71 -20.36 -36.60
N PHE A 360 18.93 -20.98 -35.70
CA PHE A 360 19.25 -21.10 -34.27
C PHE A 360 19.59 -22.53 -33.84
N ARG A 361 19.77 -23.46 -34.80
CA ARG A 361 20.16 -24.85 -34.51
C ARG A 361 21.46 -24.96 -33.72
N CYS A 362 22.36 -23.99 -33.85
CA CYS A 362 23.59 -23.91 -33.07
C CYS A 362 23.34 -23.89 -31.55
N PHE A 363 22.18 -23.39 -31.10
CA PHE A 363 21.81 -23.31 -29.68
C PHE A 363 21.07 -24.54 -29.15
N ARG A 364 20.79 -25.57 -29.97
CA ARG A 364 20.09 -26.80 -29.51
C ARG A 364 20.79 -27.51 -28.37
N ARG A 365 22.12 -27.45 -28.34
CA ARG A 365 22.94 -28.03 -27.27
C ARG A 365 23.05 -27.13 -26.04
N THR A 366 22.47 -25.93 -26.09
CA THR A 366 22.44 -24.93 -25.01
C THR A 366 21.03 -24.37 -24.83
N PRO A 367 20.06 -25.20 -24.39
CA PRO A 367 18.64 -24.83 -24.36
C PRO A 367 18.34 -23.61 -23.48
N TRP A 368 19.17 -23.35 -22.47
CA TRP A 368 19.03 -22.20 -21.59
C TRP A 368 19.11 -20.85 -22.33
N VAL A 369 19.86 -20.76 -23.44
CA VAL A 369 19.96 -19.53 -24.24
C VAL A 369 18.64 -19.25 -24.95
N LEU A 370 18.02 -20.29 -25.53
CA LEU A 370 16.71 -20.20 -26.19
C LEU A 370 15.61 -19.83 -25.19
N ARG A 371 15.62 -20.44 -24.00
CA ARG A 371 14.68 -20.10 -22.92
C ARG A 371 14.89 -18.67 -22.42
N ARG A 372 16.14 -18.19 -22.38
CA ARG A 372 16.45 -16.81 -22.01
C ARG A 372 15.92 -15.82 -23.04
N ALA A 373 16.08 -16.12 -24.33
CA ALA A 373 15.48 -15.32 -25.40
C ALA A 373 13.95 -15.27 -25.26
N ALA A 374 13.30 -16.42 -25.14
CA ALA A 374 11.86 -16.52 -25.01
C ALA A 374 11.30 -15.80 -23.76
N ALA A 375 11.97 -15.88 -22.61
CA ALA A 375 11.48 -15.28 -21.37
C ALA A 375 11.86 -13.80 -21.19
N GLY A 376 13.07 -13.40 -21.61
CA GLY A 376 13.63 -12.06 -21.37
C GLY A 376 13.49 -11.11 -22.55
N TYR A 377 13.26 -11.64 -23.76
CA TYR A 377 13.18 -10.90 -25.01
C TYR A 377 11.97 -11.35 -25.82
N SER A 378 10.84 -11.62 -25.15
CA SER A 378 9.64 -12.21 -25.77
C SER A 378 9.05 -11.40 -26.92
N ALA A 379 9.29 -10.08 -26.96
CA ALA A 379 8.86 -9.22 -28.07
C ALA A 379 9.65 -9.47 -29.37
N ASP A 380 10.94 -9.82 -29.26
CA ASP A 380 11.82 -10.12 -30.40
C ASP A 380 12.98 -11.04 -29.98
N PRO A 381 12.70 -12.35 -29.78
CA PRO A 381 13.72 -13.29 -29.30
C PRO A 381 14.75 -13.62 -30.38
N GLU A 382 14.40 -13.48 -31.66
CA GLU A 382 15.26 -13.80 -32.80
C GLU A 382 16.40 -12.80 -32.93
N SER A 383 16.10 -11.50 -32.87
CA SER A 383 17.13 -10.45 -32.89
C SER A 383 18.11 -10.58 -31.74
N PHE A 384 17.63 -10.94 -30.55
CA PHE A 384 18.51 -11.23 -29.41
C PHE A 384 19.46 -12.41 -29.71
N LEU A 385 18.94 -13.52 -30.25
CA LEU A 385 19.75 -14.69 -30.57
C LEU A 385 20.77 -14.41 -31.68
N LEU A 386 20.41 -13.60 -32.67
CA LEU A 386 21.33 -13.14 -33.71
C LEU A 386 22.47 -12.31 -33.12
N GLY A 387 22.14 -11.34 -32.26
CA GLY A 387 23.14 -10.55 -31.54
C GLY A 387 24.07 -11.43 -30.69
N VAL A 388 23.54 -12.46 -30.03
CA VAL A 388 24.38 -13.43 -29.29
C VAL A 388 25.34 -14.17 -30.23
N LYS A 389 24.91 -14.60 -31.43
CA LYS A 389 25.79 -15.27 -32.40
C LYS A 389 26.94 -14.36 -32.82
N GLU A 390 26.63 -13.11 -33.17
CA GLU A 390 27.61 -12.11 -33.59
C GLU A 390 28.61 -11.82 -32.47
N GLN A 391 28.13 -11.61 -31.24
CA GLN A 391 28.98 -11.37 -30.08
C GLN A 391 29.89 -12.57 -29.78
N VAL A 392 29.37 -13.80 -29.83
CA VAL A 392 30.19 -15.00 -29.62
C VAL A 392 31.29 -15.11 -30.68
N ALA A 393 30.98 -14.85 -31.95
CA ALA A 393 31.96 -14.87 -33.03
C ALA A 393 33.04 -13.80 -32.84
N ALA A 394 32.64 -12.55 -32.52
CA ALA A 394 33.56 -11.45 -32.27
C ALA A 394 34.49 -11.74 -31.07
N LEU A 395 33.93 -12.18 -29.94
CA LEU A 395 34.70 -12.46 -28.72
C LEU A 395 35.61 -13.67 -28.87
N ALA A 396 35.24 -14.67 -29.67
CA ALA A 396 36.09 -15.84 -29.94
C ALA A 396 37.28 -15.50 -30.85
N ALA A 397 37.10 -14.56 -31.79
CA ALA A 397 38.14 -14.06 -32.68
C ALA A 397 39.14 -13.13 -31.95
N ASP A 398 38.67 -12.39 -30.95
CA ASP A 398 39.48 -11.44 -30.19
C ASP A 398 40.67 -12.10 -29.46
N PRO A 399 41.93 -11.71 -29.77
CA PRO A 399 43.12 -12.19 -29.07
C PRO A 399 43.09 -11.96 -27.56
N GLU A 400 42.40 -10.93 -27.07
CA GLU A 400 42.26 -10.63 -25.64
C GLU A 400 41.69 -11.83 -24.87
N PHE A 401 40.73 -12.54 -25.49
CA PHE A 401 39.99 -13.64 -24.88
C PHE A 401 40.45 -15.02 -25.34
N ALA A 402 41.61 -15.12 -26.01
CA ALA A 402 42.18 -16.39 -26.50
C ALA A 402 42.26 -17.48 -25.42
N CYS A 403 42.47 -17.11 -24.15
CA CYS A 403 42.50 -18.03 -23.01
C CYS A 403 41.17 -18.76 -22.70
N PHE A 404 40.08 -18.37 -23.36
CA PHE A 404 38.76 -19.01 -23.25
C PHE A 404 38.37 -19.84 -24.48
N ARG A 405 39.22 -19.92 -25.52
CA ARG A 405 38.92 -20.68 -26.75
C ARG A 405 38.59 -22.15 -26.47
N ASP A 406 39.28 -22.75 -25.51
CA ASP A 406 39.04 -24.15 -25.08
C ASP A 406 37.84 -24.29 -24.13
N THR A 407 37.18 -23.18 -23.78
CA THR A 407 35.95 -23.14 -22.98
C THR A 407 34.88 -22.27 -23.65
N PRO A 408 34.34 -22.68 -24.82
CA PRO A 408 33.38 -21.88 -25.59
C PRO A 408 32.12 -21.51 -24.80
N SER A 409 31.75 -22.33 -23.81
CA SER A 409 30.62 -22.10 -22.91
C SER A 409 30.74 -20.80 -22.10
N VAL A 410 31.97 -20.36 -21.77
CA VAL A 410 32.20 -19.11 -21.02
C VAL A 410 31.94 -17.89 -21.90
N ILE A 411 32.35 -17.95 -23.17
CA ILE A 411 32.09 -16.90 -24.15
C ILE A 411 30.58 -16.79 -24.43
N LEU A 412 29.92 -17.93 -24.62
CA LEU A 412 28.47 -17.97 -24.79
C LEU A 412 27.73 -17.43 -23.55
N ALA A 413 28.17 -17.80 -22.35
CA ALA A 413 27.59 -17.27 -21.11
C ALA A 413 27.76 -15.75 -20.98
N ALA A 414 28.88 -15.19 -21.45
CA ALA A 414 29.10 -13.75 -21.48
C ALA A 414 28.13 -13.06 -22.44
N ALA A 415 28.06 -13.51 -23.70
CA ALA A 415 27.22 -12.92 -24.72
C ALA A 415 25.72 -12.98 -24.37
N ALA A 416 25.22 -14.16 -24.00
CA ALA A 416 23.80 -14.32 -23.68
C ALA A 416 23.44 -13.77 -22.28
N GLY A 417 24.35 -13.82 -21.31
CA GLY A 417 24.12 -13.37 -19.94
C GLY A 417 24.28 -11.86 -19.75
N TYR A 418 25.21 -11.23 -20.47
CA TYR A 418 25.61 -9.83 -20.33
C TYR A 418 25.69 -9.14 -21.69
N PRO A 419 24.60 -9.10 -22.48
CA PRO A 419 24.63 -8.65 -23.87
C PRO A 419 25.07 -7.19 -24.05
N SER A 420 24.95 -6.35 -23.00
CA SER A 420 25.41 -4.96 -23.02
C SER A 420 26.92 -4.78 -22.79
N ASP A 421 27.58 -5.72 -22.11
CA ASP A 421 29.03 -5.70 -21.84
C ASP A 421 29.59 -7.11 -21.61
N PRO A 422 29.63 -7.96 -22.66
CA PRO A 422 30.12 -9.33 -22.52
C PRO A 422 31.65 -9.38 -22.36
N ALA A 423 32.37 -8.43 -22.97
CA ALA A 423 33.82 -8.31 -22.85
C ALA A 423 34.26 -7.99 -21.41
N GLY A 424 33.59 -7.04 -20.74
CA GLY A 424 33.88 -6.71 -19.35
C GLY A 424 33.62 -7.89 -18.40
N TYR A 425 32.61 -8.72 -18.67
CA TYR A 425 32.42 -9.97 -17.94
C TYR A 425 33.61 -10.94 -18.13
N LEU A 426 34.07 -11.16 -19.37
CA LEU A 426 35.21 -12.02 -19.66
C LEU A 426 36.52 -11.51 -19.02
N ARG A 427 36.75 -10.19 -18.98
CA ARG A 427 37.88 -9.59 -18.27
C ARG A 427 37.87 -9.93 -16.78
N ARG A 428 36.71 -9.85 -16.13
CA ARG A 428 36.55 -10.23 -14.71
C ARG A 428 36.86 -11.71 -14.50
N GLN A 429 36.38 -12.58 -15.39
CA GLN A 429 36.67 -14.02 -15.33
C GLN A 429 38.17 -14.33 -15.54
N LYS A 430 38.83 -13.64 -16.47
CA LYS A 430 40.27 -13.77 -16.73
C LYS A 430 41.09 -13.35 -15.51
N ALA A 431 40.71 -12.25 -14.86
CA ALA A 431 41.33 -11.79 -13.62
C ALA A 431 41.14 -12.79 -12.47
N ALA A 432 39.97 -13.41 -12.34
CA ALA A 432 39.69 -14.44 -11.34
C ALA A 432 40.52 -15.70 -11.56
N LYS A 433 40.61 -16.22 -12.79
CA LYS A 433 41.47 -17.36 -13.16
C LYS A 433 42.95 -17.09 -12.83
N SER A 434 43.44 -15.89 -13.13
CA SER A 434 44.83 -15.48 -12.83
C SER A 434 45.10 -15.42 -11.32
N LYS A 435 44.14 -14.94 -10.52
CA LYS A 435 44.25 -14.94 -9.05
C LYS A 435 44.21 -16.36 -8.47
N ALA A 436 43.39 -17.26 -9.01
CA ALA A 436 43.32 -18.65 -8.58
C ALA A 436 44.63 -19.41 -8.87
N ARG A 437 45.21 -19.23 -10.07
CA ARG A 437 46.52 -19.80 -10.44
C ARG A 437 47.65 -19.35 -9.52
N LYS A 438 47.67 -18.06 -9.13
CA LYS A 438 48.65 -17.52 -8.18
C LYS A 438 48.48 -18.04 -6.74
N ARG A 439 47.28 -18.49 -6.35
CA ARG A 439 47.04 -19.09 -5.03
C ARG A 439 47.47 -20.57 -4.99
N HIS A 440 47.20 -21.35 -6.03
CA HIS A 440 47.65 -22.75 -6.09
C HIS A 440 49.14 -22.92 -6.37
N GLY A 441 49.81 -21.94 -6.99
CA GLY A 441 51.27 -21.96 -7.16
C GLY A 441 52.07 -21.61 -5.89
N ARG A 442 51.43 -21.36 -4.75
CA ARG A 442 52.07 -21.13 -3.44
C ARG A 442 51.91 -22.31 -2.46
N GLU A 443 51.28 -23.40 -2.89
CA GLU A 443 51.04 -24.61 -2.09
C GLU A 443 51.67 -25.85 -2.76
N THR A 444 52.98 -25.82 -2.99
CA THR A 444 53.83 -27.02 -3.04
C THR A 444 55.24 -26.58 -2.65
N PRO A 445 55.90 -27.26 -1.69
CA PRO A 445 57.11 -26.80 -1.02
C PRO A 445 58.33 -26.66 -1.94
#